data_AF-A0A453Q1W0-F1
#
_entry.id   AF-A0A453Q1W0-F1
#
_cell.length_a   1.000
_cell.length_b   1.000
_cell.length_c   1.000
_cell.angle_alpha   90.00
_cell.angle_beta   90.00
_cell.angle_gamma   90.00
#
_symmetry.space_group_name_H-M   'P 1'
#
loop_
_entity.id
_entity.type
_entity.pdbx_description
1 polymer ?
#
loop_
_entity_poly.entity_id
_entity_poly.type
_entity_poly.pdbx_seq_one_letter_code
_entity_poly.pdbx_strand_id
1 'polypeptide(L)' 'YIRDCVEEGKIEVNYICTDVQLADILTKSLGRQKFTEMRGRIGVQAVK' A
#
# COMPACT_ATOMS: atom_id res chain seq x y z
N TYR A 1 -10.21 15.70 -8.43
CA TYR A 1 -10.97 14.49 -8.07
C TYR A 1 -10.68 13.99 -6.66
N ILE A 2 -9.56 13.31 -6.36
CA ILE A 2 -9.33 12.78 -4.99
C ILE A 2 -9.35 13.88 -3.93
N ARG A 3 -8.74 15.04 -4.19
CA ARG A 3 -8.78 16.21 -3.29
C ARG A 3 -10.22 16.63 -3.00
N ASP A 4 -11.02 16.85 -4.03
CA ASP A 4 -12.43 17.24 -3.92
C ASP A 4 -13.24 16.21 -3.12
N CYS A 5 -13.00 14.90 -3.30
CA CYS A 5 -13.66 13.88 -2.50
C CYS A 5 -13.30 13.91 -1.01
N VAL A 6 -12.08 14.34 -0.66
CA VAL A 6 -11.67 14.54 0.74
C VAL A 6 -12.33 15.79 1.31
N GLU A 7 -12.34 16.89 0.55
CA GLU A 7 -13.00 18.14 0.95
C GLU A 7 -14.50 17.97 1.14
N GLU A 8 -15.14 17.14 0.32
CA GLU A 8 -16.57 16.79 0.43
C GLU A 8 -16.86 15.71 1.48
N GLY A 9 -15.84 15.18 2.18
CA GLY A 9 -16.00 14.14 3.20
C GLY A 9 -16.40 12.76 2.65
N LYS A 10 -16.30 12.55 1.34
CA LYS A 10 -16.60 11.25 0.68
C LYS A 10 -15.48 10.24 0.89
N ILE A 11 -14.26 10.70 1.15
CA ILE A 11 -13.09 9.87 1.43
C ILE A 11 -12.37 10.44 2.66
N GLU A 12 -12.03 9.56 3.59
CA GLU A 12 -11.15 9.88 4.71
C GLU A 12 -9.73 9.39 4.40
N VAL A 13 -8.73 10.23 4.66
CA VAL A 13 -7.32 9.90 4.45
C VAL A 13 -6.66 9.70 5.81
N ASN A 14 -5.97 8.57 5.95
CA ASN A 14 -5.18 8.25 7.13
C ASN A 14 -3.70 8.22 6.79
N TYR A 15 -2.88 8.78 7.67
CA TYR A 15 -1.43 8.60 7.59
C TYR A 15 -1.08 7.14 7.90
N ILE A 16 -0.22 6.56 7.07
CA ILE A 16 0.35 5.24 7.26
C ILE A 16 1.86 5.38 7.13
N CYS A 17 2.62 4.80 8.06
CA CYS A 17 4.07 4.83 7.93
C CYS A 17 4.53 3.95 6.76
N THR A 18 5.64 4.33 6.14
CA THR A 18 6.22 3.66 4.95
C THR A 18 6.37 2.16 5.14
N ASP A 19 6.70 1.73 6.36
CA ASP A 19 6.90 0.30 6.63
C ASP A 19 5.64 -0.53 6.46
N VAL A 20 4.47 0.04 6.70
CA VAL A 20 3.21 -0.72 6.67
C VAL A 20 2.27 -0.32 5.54
N GLN A 21 2.61 0.69 4.74
CA GLN A 21 1.85 1.16 3.59
C GLN A 21 1.86 0.13 2.44
N LEU A 22 0.81 -0.69 2.36
CA LEU A 22 0.72 -1.80 1.39
C LEU A 22 0.83 -1.36 -0.07
N ALA A 23 0.38 -0.13 -0.40
CA ALA A 23 0.45 0.41 -1.75
C ALA A 23 1.89 0.51 -2.30
N ASP A 24 2.89 0.59 -1.41
CA ASP A 24 4.29 0.72 -1.79
C ASP A 24 4.79 -0.43 -2.66
N ILE A 25 4.19 -1.62 -2.57
CA ILE A 25 4.55 -2.76 -3.43
C ILE A 25 4.27 -2.48 -4.92
N LEU A 26 3.29 -1.62 -5.21
CA LEU A 26 2.86 -1.31 -6.58
C LEU A 26 3.49 -0.01 -7.11
N THR A 27 3.94 0.88 -6.23
CA THR A 27 4.35 2.25 -6.61
C THR A 27 5.83 2.54 -6.38
N LYS A 28 6.57 1.67 -5.69
CA LYS A 28 7.98 1.89 -5.34
C LYS A 28 8.86 0.72 -5.75
N SER A 29 10.11 1.02 -6.09
CA SER A 29 11.17 0.03 -6.19
C SER A 29 11.59 -0.41 -4.78
N LEU A 30 11.16 -1.60 -4.37
CA LEU A 30 11.46 -2.16 -3.06
C LEU A 30 12.64 -3.14 -3.11
N GLY A 31 13.46 -3.12 -2.06
CA GLY A 31 14.45 -4.18 -1.83
C GLY A 31 13.76 -5.54 -1.66
N ARG A 32 14.46 -6.62 -2.04
CA ARG A 32 13.91 -7.99 -2.07
C ARG A 32 13.20 -8.40 -0.79
N GLN A 33 13.75 -8.08 0.37
CA GLN A 33 13.17 -8.44 1.66
C GLN A 33 11.81 -7.74 1.87
N LYS A 34 11.77 -6.41 1.69
CA LYS A 34 10.53 -5.62 1.83
C LYS A 34 9.48 -6.00 0.81
N PHE A 35 9.90 -6.25 -0.44
CA PHE A 35 9.00 -6.74 -1.48
C PHE A 35 8.37 -8.08 -1.09
N THR A 36 9.18 -9.02 -0.57
CA THR A 36 8.69 -10.35 -0.15
C THR A 36 7.69 -10.26 1.01
N GLU A 37 7.98 -9.40 1.99
CA GLU A 37 7.08 -9.11 3.11
C GLU A 37 5.73 -8.55 2.61
N MET A 38 5.77 -7.47 1.82
CA MET A 38 4.56 -6.83 1.29
C MET A 38 3.75 -7.77 0.41
N ARG A 39 4.42 -8.58 -0.43
CA ARG A 39 3.79 -9.58 -1.30
C ARG A 39 2.97 -10.58 -0.48
N GLY A 40 3.53 -11.05 0.64
CA GLY A 40 2.81 -11.91 1.58
C GLY A 40 1.61 -11.23 2.22
N ARG A 41 1.73 -9.94 2.60
CA ARG A 41 0.65 -9.17 3.22
C ARG A 41 -0.55 -8.94 2.29
N ILE A 42 -0.33 -8.87 0.98
CA ILE A 42 -1.42 -8.79 -0.02
C ILE A 42 -1.92 -10.17 -0.48
N GLY A 43 -1.49 -11.26 0.16
CA GLY A 43 -1.94 -12.62 -0.14
C GLY A 43 -1.28 -13.27 -1.36
N VAL A 44 -0.29 -12.62 -1.98
CA VAL A 44 0.44 -13.21 -3.11
C VAL A 44 1.55 -14.12 -2.55
N GLN A 45 1.36 -15.42 -2.69
CA GLN A 45 2.27 -16.43 -2.14
C GLN A 45 2.70 -17.42 -3.22
N ALA A 46 3.78 -18.15 -2.96
CA ALA A 46 4.17 -19.25 -3.85
C ALA A 46 3.09 -20.34 -3.80
N VAL A 47 2.70 -20.84 -4.96
CA VAL A 47 1.83 -22.01 -5.08
C VAL A 47 2.68 -23.26 -4.80
N LYS A 48 2.14 -24.19 -4.02
CA LYS A 48 2.77 -25.48 -3.73
C LYS A 48 2.68 -26.42 -4.93
#